data_AF-A0A560LL36-F1
#
_entry.id   AF-A0A560LL36-F1
#
_cell.length_a   1.000
_cell.length_b   1.000
_cell.length_c   1.000
_cell.angle_alpha   90.00
_cell.angle_beta   90.00
_cell.angle_gamma   90.00
#
_symmetry.space_group_name_H-M   'P 1'
#
loop_
_entity.id
_entity.type
_entity.pdbx_description
1 polymer ?
#
loop_
_entity_poly.entity_id
_entity_poly.type
_entity_poly.pdbx_seq_one_letter_code
_entity_poly.pdbx_strand_id
1 'polypeptide(L)'
;MPRFFFNLTSHGNVTLDETGTEFPSLEAAYFDTCQAILDIAFEKLRARQDPATDSFEITDEQRSVLMLVPFCEVLLPALAKDKPVRLKTIQLLDNCRDQFARSAALQADMRAEFEQARKTFSDIRANLARIASHTSG
;
A
#
# COMPACT_ATOMS: atom_id res chain seq x y z
N MET A 1 -28.14 8.51 7.07
CA MET A 1 -26.87 9.24 7.33
C MET A 1 -25.77 8.57 6.49
N PRO A 2 -24.60 9.17 6.20
CA PRO A 2 -23.57 8.46 5.46
C PRO A 2 -23.12 7.21 6.20
N ARG A 3 -22.81 6.16 5.44
CA ARG A 3 -22.35 4.88 5.98
C ARG A 3 -20.84 4.75 5.84
N PHE A 4 -20.20 4.36 6.93
CA PHE A 4 -18.76 4.18 7.02
C PHE A 4 -18.44 2.73 7.35
N PHE A 5 -17.33 2.23 6.82
CA PHE A 5 -16.86 0.88 7.08
C PHE A 5 -15.50 0.96 7.78
N PHE A 6 -15.27 0.08 8.75
CA PHE A 6 -14.11 0.13 9.64
C PHE A 6 -13.26 -1.13 9.48
N ASN A 7 -12.35 -1.14 8.50
CA ASN A 7 -11.50 -2.30 8.26
C ASN A 7 -10.34 -2.31 9.26
N LEU A 8 -10.10 -3.44 9.91
CA LEU A 8 -9.00 -3.61 10.85
C LEU A 8 -7.78 -4.20 10.15
N THR A 9 -6.68 -3.48 10.17
CA THR A 9 -5.37 -3.98 9.73
C THR A 9 -4.56 -4.42 10.94
N SER A 10 -4.15 -5.68 10.96
CA SER A 10 -3.33 -6.24 12.02
C SER A 10 -2.32 -7.25 11.48
N HIS A 11 -1.05 -7.08 11.86
CA HIS A 11 0.07 -7.94 11.42
C HIS A 11 0.12 -8.19 9.90
N GLY A 12 -0.24 -7.17 9.11
CA GLY A 12 -0.26 -7.25 7.64
C GLY A 12 -1.50 -7.90 7.02
N ASN A 13 -2.46 -8.34 7.84
CA ASN A 13 -3.76 -8.84 7.37
C ASN A 13 -4.83 -7.75 7.55
N VAL A 14 -5.70 -7.62 6.55
CA VAL A 14 -6.85 -6.71 6.59
C VAL A 14 -8.12 -7.52 6.81
N THR A 15 -8.86 -7.18 7.87
CA THR A 15 -10.18 -7.72 8.15
C THR A 15 -11.21 -6.68 7.72
N LEU A 16 -12.03 -7.02 6.73
CA LEU A 16 -13.02 -6.10 6.19
C LEU A 16 -14.26 -6.04 7.06
N ASP A 17 -14.79 -4.84 7.25
CA ASP A 17 -16.14 -4.64 7.76
C ASP A 17 -17.12 -4.71 6.57
N GLU A 18 -18.01 -5.69 6.58
CA GLU A 18 -19.03 -5.88 5.54
C GLU A 18 -20.33 -5.15 5.84
N THR A 19 -20.58 -4.80 7.09
CA THR A 19 -21.85 -4.23 7.54
C THR A 19 -21.83 -2.72 7.44
N GLY A 20 -20.74 -2.11 7.91
CA GLY A 20 -20.62 -0.66 8.08
C GLY A 20 -21.60 -0.12 9.12
N THR A 21 -21.39 1.14 9.51
CA THR A 21 -22.23 1.84 10.48
C THR A 21 -22.53 3.25 9.98
N GLU A 22 -23.76 3.72 10.22
CA GLU A 22 -24.15 5.08 9.85
C GLU A 22 -23.72 6.09 10.91
N PHE A 23 -23.02 7.14 10.48
CA PHE A 23 -22.62 8.26 11.33
C PHE A 23 -23.02 9.59 10.69
N PRO A 24 -23.25 10.67 11.48
CA PRO A 24 -23.60 11.97 10.93
C PRO A 24 -22.44 12.61 10.14
N SER A 25 -21.20 12.25 10.44
CA SER A 25 -20.00 12.75 9.76
C SER A 25 -18.80 11.80 9.95
N LEU A 26 -17.72 12.06 9.21
CA LEU A 26 -16.46 11.31 9.36
C LEU A 26 -15.82 11.53 10.74
N GLU A 27 -15.94 12.73 11.31
CA GLU A 27 -15.45 13.03 12.65
C GLU A 27 -16.18 12.20 13.71
N ALA A 28 -17.50 12.04 13.58
CA ALA A 28 -18.27 11.18 14.47
C ALA A 28 -17.85 9.71 14.37
N ALA A 29 -17.61 9.22 13.14
CA ALA A 29 -17.06 7.89 12.89
C ALA A 29 -15.66 7.72 13.51
N TYR A 30 -14.81 8.75 13.43
CA TYR A 30 -13.47 8.75 14.04
C TYR A 30 -13.53 8.68 15.57
N PHE A 31 -14.43 9.43 16.22
CA PHE A 31 -14.59 9.38 17.68
C PHE A 31 -15.01 7.99 18.15
N ASP A 32 -15.93 7.35 17.43
CA ASP A 32 -16.34 5.97 17.71
C ASP A 32 -15.17 4.99 17.53
N THR A 33 -14.41 5.15 16.45
CA THR A 33 -13.18 4.37 16.18
C THR A 33 -12.19 4.48 17.34
N CYS A 34 -12.00 5.68 17.91
CA CYS A 34 -11.11 5.86 19.06
C CYS A 34 -11.53 5.02 20.27
N GLN A 35 -12.84 4.86 20.51
CA GLN A 35 -13.34 4.01 21.60
C GLN A 35 -13.13 2.53 21.27
N ALA A 36 -13.49 2.11 20.05
CA ALA A 36 -13.29 0.73 19.60
C ALA A 36 -11.81 0.30 19.66
N ILE A 37 -10.88 1.21 19.37
CA ILE A 37 -9.44 0.99 19.52
C ILE A 37 -9.07 0.62 20.96
N LEU A 38 -9.61 1.31 21.96
CA LEU A 38 -9.31 1.02 23.36
C LEU A 38 -9.80 -0.38 23.76
N ASP A 39 -11.02 -0.74 23.35
CA ASP A 39 -11.61 -2.04 23.64
C ASP A 39 -10.79 -3.18 23.00
N ILE A 40 -10.45 -3.05 21.73
CA ILE A 40 -9.67 -4.06 21.01
C ILE A 40 -8.25 -4.15 21.55
N ALA A 41 -7.61 -3.00 21.82
CA ALA A 41 -6.27 -2.97 22.38
C ALA A 41 -6.22 -3.68 23.73
N PHE A 42 -7.23 -3.48 24.58
CA PHE A 42 -7.32 -4.14 25.87
C PHE A 42 -7.40 -5.67 25.73
N GLU A 43 -8.24 -6.17 24.83
CA GLU A 43 -8.37 -7.61 24.58
C GLU A 43 -7.08 -8.21 23.98
N LYS A 44 -6.41 -7.48 23.07
CA LYS A 44 -5.11 -7.90 22.54
C LYS A 44 -4.02 -7.96 23.59
N LEU A 45 -3.93 -6.94 24.45
CA LEU A 45 -2.96 -6.91 25.55
C LEU A 45 -3.21 -8.06 26.55
N ARG A 46 -4.48 -8.37 26.84
CA ARG A 46 -4.84 -9.57 27.63
C ARG A 46 -4.34 -10.86 26.98
N ALA A 47 -4.43 -10.96 25.66
CA ALA A 47 -3.89 -12.07 24.88
C ALA A 47 -2.37 -12.02 24.67
N ARG A 48 -1.65 -11.08 25.29
CA ARG A 48 -0.20 -10.82 25.12
C ARG A 48 0.20 -10.53 23.66
N GLN A 49 -0.69 -9.93 22.90
CA GLN A 49 -0.44 -9.42 21.55
C GLN A 49 -0.19 -7.91 21.62
N ASP A 50 0.79 -7.42 20.87
CA ASP A 50 1.11 -5.98 20.80
C ASP A 50 0.20 -5.28 19.77
N PRO A 51 -0.69 -4.36 20.19
CA PRO A 51 -1.56 -3.64 19.27
C PRO A 51 -0.88 -2.41 18.63
N ALA A 52 0.37 -2.08 18.96
CA ALA A 52 1.01 -0.83 18.54
C ALA A 52 1.13 -0.66 17.02
N THR A 53 1.14 -1.76 16.26
CA THR A 53 1.22 -1.76 14.79
C THR A 53 -0.13 -1.86 14.10
N ASP A 54 -1.23 -1.96 14.85
CA ASP A 54 -2.57 -2.09 14.29
C ASP A 54 -3.15 -0.74 13.89
N SER A 55 -4.11 -0.77 12.96
CA SER A 55 -4.81 0.43 12.51
C SER A 55 -6.21 0.11 12.01
N PHE A 56 -7.11 1.08 12.13
CA PHE A 56 -8.38 1.10 11.40
C PHE A 56 -8.27 1.91 10.13
N GLU A 57 -8.89 1.40 9.06
CA GLU A 57 -9.21 2.15 7.85
C GLU A 57 -10.70 2.45 7.84
N ILE A 58 -11.04 3.75 7.84
CA ILE A 58 -12.41 4.22 7.68
C ILE A 58 -12.64 4.47 6.19
N THR A 59 -13.60 3.77 5.59
CA THR A 59 -13.94 3.91 4.17
C THR A 59 -15.37 4.37 3.95
N ASP A 60 -15.64 4.96 2.79
CA ASP A 60 -17.00 5.23 2.31
C ASP A 60 -17.68 3.97 1.71
N GLU A 61 -18.89 4.14 1.19
CA GLU A 61 -19.67 3.10 0.51
C GLU A 61 -19.02 2.58 -0.78
N GLN A 62 -18.15 3.38 -1.40
CA GLN A 62 -17.37 2.98 -2.57
C GLN A 62 -16.06 2.28 -2.20
N ARG A 63 -15.84 2.00 -0.89
CA ARG A 63 -14.61 1.43 -0.33
C ARG A 63 -13.38 2.30 -0.53
N SER A 64 -13.57 3.61 -0.75
CA SER A 64 -12.47 4.58 -0.79
C SER A 64 -12.05 4.89 0.63
N VAL A 65 -10.75 4.80 0.92
CA VAL A 65 -10.20 5.14 2.23
C VAL A 65 -10.31 6.64 2.47
N LEU A 66 -11.09 7.00 3.48
CA LEU A 66 -11.26 8.39 3.93
C LEU A 66 -10.24 8.73 5.02
N MET A 67 -9.92 7.77 5.91
CA MET A 67 -9.02 8.00 7.04
C MET A 67 -8.36 6.71 7.51
N LEU A 68 -7.09 6.82 7.93
CA LEU A 68 -6.34 5.77 8.62
C LEU A 68 -6.08 6.18 10.08
N VAL A 69 -6.54 5.37 11.03
CA VAL A 69 -6.42 5.62 12.48
C VAL A 69 -5.54 4.53 13.10
N PRO A 70 -4.24 4.80 13.32
CA PRO A 70 -3.36 3.83 13.96
C PRO A 70 -3.64 3.78 15.47
N PHE A 71 -3.58 2.58 16.06
CA PHE A 71 -3.85 2.37 17.47
C PHE A 71 -2.92 3.21 18.37
N CYS A 72 -1.66 3.41 17.96
CA CYS A 72 -0.70 4.23 18.69
C CYS A 72 -1.13 5.69 18.87
N GLU A 73 -1.99 6.23 18.00
CA GLU A 73 -2.55 7.58 18.14
C GLU A 73 -3.39 7.73 19.41
N VAL A 74 -4.09 6.66 19.78
CA VAL A 74 -5.00 6.61 20.94
C VAL A 74 -4.28 6.10 22.19
N LEU A 75 -3.39 5.12 22.02
CA LEU A 75 -2.75 4.42 23.14
C LEU A 75 -1.54 5.15 23.73
N LEU A 76 -0.88 6.04 22.97
CA LEU A 76 0.28 6.76 23.49
C LEU A 76 -0.14 7.89 24.45
N PRO A 77 0.48 7.98 25.65
CA PRO A 77 0.26 9.08 26.57
C PRO A 77 0.58 10.43 25.91
N ALA A 78 -0.14 11.50 26.29
CA ALA A 78 0.04 12.84 25.74
C ALA A 78 1.49 13.36 25.79
N LEU A 79 2.31 12.89 26.73
CA LEU A 79 3.74 13.22 26.86
C LEU A 79 4.64 12.57 25.79
N ALA A 80 4.16 11.57 25.06
CA ALA A 80 4.88 10.94 23.95
C ALA A 80 4.55 11.59 22.58
N LYS A 81 3.59 12.54 22.53
CA LYS A 81 3.18 13.23 21.29
C LYS A 81 4.27 14.15 20.71
N ASP A 82 5.32 14.46 21.48
CA ASP A 82 6.43 15.33 21.07
C ASP A 82 7.48 14.66 20.17
N LYS A 83 7.32 13.39 19.78
CA LYS A 83 8.24 12.77 18.81
C LYS A 83 7.67 12.86 17.39
N PRO A 84 8.30 13.64 16.48
CA PRO A 84 7.87 13.77 15.08
C PRO A 84 8.29 12.53 14.26
N VAL A 85 7.90 11.34 14.71
CA VAL A 85 8.19 10.07 14.02
C VAL A 85 7.21 9.88 12.85
N ARG A 86 5.96 10.33 12.97
CA ARG A 86 4.91 10.16 11.95
C ARG A 86 5.23 10.86 10.62
N LEU A 87 5.84 12.06 10.67
CA LEU A 87 6.27 12.78 9.46
C LEU A 87 7.43 12.06 8.74
N LYS A 88 8.35 11.45 9.49
CA LYS A 88 9.48 10.72 8.92
C LYS A 88 9.05 9.41 8.26
N THR A 89 8.07 8.71 8.83
CA THR A 89 7.55 7.45 8.26
C THR A 89 6.80 7.68 6.95
N ILE A 90 5.96 8.73 6.87
CA ILE A 90 5.27 9.09 5.61
C ILE A 90 6.30 9.45 4.54
N GLN A 91 7.29 10.29 4.87
CA GLN A 91 8.39 10.64 3.96
C GLN A 91 9.21 9.43 3.50
N LEU A 92 9.45 8.45 4.38
CA LEU A 92 10.14 7.21 4.03
C LEU A 92 9.32 6.35 3.07
N LEU A 93 8.01 6.22 3.29
CA LEU A 93 7.12 5.46 2.42
C LEU A 93 6.99 6.10 1.03
N ASP A 94 6.88 7.43 0.96
CA ASP A 94 6.85 8.18 -0.30
C ASP A 94 8.16 8.00 -1.08
N ASN A 95 9.31 8.12 -0.38
CA ASN A 95 10.62 7.87 -0.99
C ASN A 95 10.77 6.44 -1.52
N CYS A 96 10.31 5.44 -0.75
CA CYS A 96 10.31 4.05 -1.19
C CYS A 96 9.47 3.88 -2.47
N ARG A 97 8.25 4.46 -2.49
CA ARG A 97 7.35 4.39 -3.65
C ARG A 97 7.98 5.00 -4.90
N ASP A 98 8.62 6.15 -4.76
CA ASP A 98 9.33 6.82 -5.86
C ASP A 98 10.52 6.00 -6.36
N GLN A 99 11.29 5.37 -5.45
CA GLN A 99 12.39 4.48 -5.82
C GLN A 99 11.89 3.27 -6.61
N PHE A 100 10.80 2.64 -6.17
CA PHE A 100 10.20 1.51 -6.89
C PHE A 100 9.71 1.93 -8.28
N ALA A 101 9.00 3.05 -8.40
CA ALA A 101 8.54 3.56 -9.69
C ALA A 101 9.70 3.83 -10.67
N ARG A 102 10.79 4.44 -10.19
CA ARG A 102 12.00 4.68 -11.00
C ARG A 102 12.66 3.37 -11.44
N SER A 103 12.78 2.41 -10.53
CA SER A 103 13.38 1.11 -10.84
C SER A 103 12.56 0.34 -11.89
N ALA A 104 11.23 0.39 -11.81
CA ALA A 104 10.32 -0.25 -12.76
C ALA A 104 10.42 0.39 -14.16
N ALA A 105 10.53 1.73 -14.23
CA ALA A 105 10.72 2.44 -15.50
C ALA A 105 12.06 2.06 -16.16
N LEU A 106 13.16 2.08 -15.41
CA LEU A 106 14.47 1.70 -15.93
C LEU A 106 14.48 0.24 -16.41
N GLN A 107 13.81 -0.66 -15.69
CA GLN A 107 13.69 -2.06 -16.09
C GLN A 107 12.87 -2.23 -17.37
N ALA A 108 11.81 -1.43 -17.56
CA ALA A 108 11.03 -1.41 -18.79
C ALA A 108 11.87 -0.95 -19.99
N ASP A 109 12.67 0.10 -19.82
CA ASP A 109 13.55 0.64 -20.85
C ASP A 109 14.63 -0.38 -21.25
N MET A 110 15.32 -0.98 -20.28
CA MET A 110 16.30 -2.03 -20.55
C MET A 110 15.69 -3.21 -21.32
N ARG A 111 14.46 -3.59 -20.97
CA ARG A 111 13.76 -4.70 -21.63
C ARG A 111 13.40 -4.36 -23.08
N ALA A 112 13.00 -3.11 -23.34
CA ALA A 112 12.74 -2.62 -24.69
C ALA A 112 14.01 -2.64 -25.54
N GLU A 113 15.13 -2.15 -25.00
CA GLU A 113 16.44 -2.16 -25.66
C GLU A 113 16.90 -3.59 -26.00
N PHE A 114 16.74 -4.54 -25.07
CA PHE A 114 17.07 -5.94 -25.33
C PHE A 114 16.23 -6.57 -26.45
N GLU A 115 14.92 -6.30 -26.48
CA GLU A 115 14.06 -6.81 -27.57
C GLU A 115 14.43 -6.18 -28.91
N GLN A 116 14.79 -4.90 -28.93
CA GLN A 116 15.25 -4.22 -30.14
C GLN A 116 16.55 -4.83 -30.66
N ALA A 117 17.55 -5.04 -29.79
CA ALA A 117 18.79 -5.73 -30.17
C ALA A 117 18.52 -7.13 -30.72
N ARG A 118 17.63 -7.89 -30.07
CA ARG A 118 17.27 -9.25 -30.48
C ARG A 118 16.62 -9.28 -31.86
N LYS A 119 15.76 -8.30 -32.16
CA LYS A 119 15.16 -8.12 -33.48
C LYS A 119 16.22 -7.81 -34.53
N THR A 120 17.12 -6.88 -34.27
CA THR A 120 18.22 -6.54 -35.20
C THR A 120 19.10 -7.74 -35.51
N PHE A 121 19.48 -8.54 -34.49
CA PHE A 121 20.25 -9.76 -34.72
C PHE A 121 19.48 -10.79 -35.55
N SER A 122 18.17 -10.92 -35.35
CA SER A 122 17.33 -11.79 -36.16
C SER A 122 17.29 -11.34 -37.64
N ASP A 123 17.15 -10.04 -37.89
CA ASP A 123 17.11 -9.47 -39.23
C ASP A 123 18.45 -9.66 -39.97
N ILE A 124 19.57 -9.42 -39.28
CA ILE A 124 20.91 -9.67 -39.83
C ILE A 124 21.05 -11.14 -40.24
N ARG A 125 20.67 -12.07 -39.35
CA ARG A 125 20.76 -13.51 -39.63
C ARG A 125 19.87 -13.93 -40.80
N ALA A 126 18.66 -13.39 -40.91
CA ALA A 126 17.75 -13.67 -42.02
C ALA A 126 18.34 -13.17 -43.35
N ASN A 127 18.93 -11.98 -43.37
CA ASN A 127 19.60 -11.43 -44.55
C ASN A 127 20.80 -12.27 -44.99
N LEU A 128 21.64 -12.71 -44.04
CA LEU A 128 22.77 -13.59 -44.34
C LEU A 128 22.32 -14.94 -44.92
N ALA A 129 21.26 -15.53 -44.37
CA ALA A 129 20.70 -16.78 -44.90
C ALA A 129 20.20 -16.62 -46.34
N ARG A 130 19.58 -15.48 -46.67
CA ARG A 130 19.09 -15.18 -48.03
C ARG A 130 20.22 -15.04 -49.05
N ILE A 131 21.33 -14.43 -48.64
CA ILE A 131 22.53 -14.30 -49.49
C ILE A 131 23.18 -15.67 -49.72
N ALA A 132 23.29 -16.48 -48.66
CA ALA A 132 23.85 -17.83 -48.76
C ALA A 132 23.04 -18.74 -49.72
N SER A 133 21.70 -18.64 -49.71
CA SER A 133 20.84 -19.41 -50.62
C SER A 133 20.94 -18.99 -52.10
N HIS A 134 21.40 -17.77 -52.40
CA HIS A 134 21.57 -17.31 -53.79
C HIS A 134 22.94 -17.65 -54.39
N THR A 135 23.91 -18.08 -53.58
CA THR A 135 25.29 -18.36 -54.02
C THR A 135 25.55 -19.85 -54.29
N SER A 136 24.51 -20.70 -54.19
CA SER A 136 24.62 -22.17 -54.37
C SER A 136 23.84 -22.70 -55.59
N GLY A 137 23.56 -21.86 -56.59
CA GLY A 137 23.02 -22.26 -57.90
C GLY A 137 23.97 -21.85 -59.02
#